data_AF-A0A6F8T7J2-F1
#
_entry.id   AF-A0A6F8T7J2-F1
#
_cell.length_a   1.000
_cell.length_b   1.000
_cell.length_c   1.000
_cell.angle_alpha   90.00
_cell.angle_beta   90.00
_cell.angle_gamma   90.00
#
_symmetry.space_group_name_H-M   'P 1'
#
loop_
_entity.id
_entity.type
_entity.pdbx_description
1 polymer ?
#
loop_
_entity_poly.entity_id
_entity_poly.type
_entity_poly.pdbx_seq_one_letter_code
_entity_poly.pdbx_strand_id
1 'polypeptide(L)'
;MCPENRAYIIPSPAITHIPVGIKLIGLKSSNQNGALQINTPSSYLAISELIARLLDGKIFNQSPLNLQELTNKLPQTAVVSENEGIILIDYLGMPYILLKGDSKWIPYPQSSPTPAKNIPVK
;
A
#
# COMPACT_ATOMS: atom_id res chain seq x y z
N MET A 1 -7.38 -5.02 -35.81
CA MET A 1 -5.93 -4.77 -35.97
C MET A 1 -5.38 -4.61 -34.56
N CYS A 2 -4.80 -5.65 -33.99
CA CYS A 2 -4.19 -5.57 -32.66
C CYS A 2 -2.94 -4.68 -32.79
N PRO A 3 -2.77 -3.63 -31.98
CA PRO A 3 -1.53 -2.87 -32.00
C PRO A 3 -0.38 -3.78 -31.55
N GLU A 4 0.75 -3.63 -32.22
CA GLU A 4 1.99 -4.39 -32.05
C GLU A 4 2.38 -4.62 -30.58
N ASN A 5 2.92 -5.82 -30.30
CA ASN A 5 3.73 -6.32 -29.18
C ASN A 5 4.31 -5.32 -28.14
N ARG A 6 3.52 -4.43 -27.53
CA ARG A 6 3.91 -3.75 -26.30
C ARG A 6 3.53 -4.62 -25.12
N ALA A 7 4.53 -5.25 -24.53
CA ALA A 7 4.40 -5.77 -23.18
C ALA A 7 4.24 -4.58 -22.24
N TYR A 8 3.00 -4.33 -21.81
CA TYR A 8 2.74 -3.33 -20.78
C TYR A 8 3.09 -3.91 -19.40
N ILE A 9 3.87 -3.16 -18.62
CA ILE A 9 4.05 -3.48 -17.20
C ILE A 9 2.67 -3.39 -16.55
N ILE A 10 2.24 -4.45 -15.87
CA ILE A 10 0.99 -4.44 -15.12
C ILE A 10 1.30 -3.90 -13.72
N PRO A 11 0.67 -2.82 -13.25
CA PRO A 11 0.96 -2.24 -11.93
C PRO A 11 0.29 -3.06 -10.81
N SER A 12 0.66 -4.35 -10.73
CA SER A 12 0.09 -5.34 -9.81
C SER A 12 0.38 -5.03 -8.34
N PRO A 13 -0.38 -5.61 -7.38
CA PRO A 13 -0.08 -5.48 -5.96
C PRO A 13 1.35 -5.92 -5.59
N ALA A 14 1.91 -6.94 -6.26
CA ALA A 14 3.29 -7.37 -6.04
C ALA A 14 4.34 -6.27 -6.33
N ILE A 15 3.97 -5.25 -7.12
CA ILE A 15 4.82 -4.10 -7.46
C ILE A 15 4.42 -2.84 -6.66
N THR A 16 3.12 -2.63 -6.49
CA THR A 16 2.57 -1.38 -5.93
C THR A 16 2.31 -1.43 -4.43
N HIS A 17 2.26 -2.62 -3.83
CA HIS A 17 2.23 -2.77 -2.38
C HIS A 17 3.66 -2.69 -1.82
N ILE A 18 4.08 -1.47 -1.50
CA ILE A 18 5.43 -1.16 -1.03
C ILE A 18 5.49 -0.96 0.49
N PRO A 19 6.64 -1.24 1.13
CA PRO A 19 6.84 -0.89 2.52
C PRO A 19 6.99 0.64 2.70
N VAL A 20 6.25 1.21 3.65
CA VAL A 20 6.39 2.61 4.07
C VAL A 20 6.58 2.65 5.58
N GLY A 21 7.61 3.37 6.03
CA GLY A 21 7.92 3.55 7.45
C GLY A 21 8.04 5.02 7.81
N ILE A 22 7.51 5.41 8.97
CA ILE A 22 7.62 6.75 9.54
C ILE A 22 8.28 6.63 10.91
N LYS A 23 9.32 7.43 11.15
CA LYS A 23 10.04 7.49 12.43
C LYS A 23 10.04 8.92 12.96
N LEU A 24 9.56 9.09 14.18
CA LEU A 24 9.70 10.33 14.93
C LEU A 24 10.99 10.28 15.75
N ILE A 25 11.81 11.32 15.63
CA ILE A 25 13.08 11.47 16.36
C ILE A 25 12.97 12.64 17.34
N GLY A 26 13.72 12.59 18.45
CA GLY A 26 13.70 13.66 19.47
C GLY A 26 12.45 13.67 20.36
N LEU A 27 11.74 12.55 20.49
CA LEU A 27 10.63 12.41 21.44
C LEU A 27 11.15 12.44 22.89
N LYS A 28 10.42 13.11 23.79
CA LYS A 28 10.70 13.06 25.24
C LYS A 28 10.47 11.69 25.87
N SER A 29 9.60 10.87 25.30
CA SER A 29 9.32 9.52 25.77
C SER A 29 9.42 8.51 24.63
N SER A 30 10.04 7.36 24.88
CA SER A 30 10.18 6.30 23.88
C SER A 30 8.88 5.49 23.78
N ASN A 31 8.57 5.04 22.57
CA ASN A 31 7.55 4.02 22.37
C ASN A 31 8.05 2.69 22.94
N GLN A 32 7.29 2.09 23.87
CA GLN A 32 7.63 0.82 24.52
C GLN A 32 7.13 -0.41 23.73
N ASN A 33 6.19 -0.22 22.81
CA ASN A 33 5.45 -1.31 22.16
C ASN A 33 5.97 -1.66 20.75
N GLY A 34 7.18 -1.22 20.39
CA GLY A 34 7.75 -1.44 19.05
C GLY A 34 7.02 -0.66 17.95
N ALA A 35 7.26 -0.98 16.68
CA ALA A 35 6.65 -0.28 15.57
C ALA A 35 5.13 -0.52 15.50
N LEU A 36 4.35 0.56 15.46
CA LEU A 36 2.90 0.49 15.23
C LEU A 36 2.65 0.17 13.75
N GLN A 37 1.85 -0.87 13.48
CA GLN A 37 1.49 -1.30 12.12
C GLN A 37 0.13 -0.74 11.70
N ILE A 38 0.05 -0.24 10.46
CA ILE A 38 -1.19 0.21 9.82
C ILE A 38 -1.52 -0.79 8.71
N ASN A 39 -2.57 -1.59 8.92
CA ASN A 39 -2.98 -2.65 8.00
C ASN A 39 -4.16 -2.24 7.08
N THR A 40 -4.66 -1.01 7.23
CA THR A 40 -5.73 -0.48 6.38
C THR A 40 -5.18 -0.04 5.02
N PRO A 41 -5.94 -0.18 3.92
CA PRO A 41 -5.55 0.32 2.61
C PRO A 41 -5.17 1.80 2.66
N SER A 42 -3.92 2.11 2.36
CA SER A 42 -3.34 3.44 2.55
C SER A 42 -2.56 3.86 1.31
N SER A 43 -2.56 5.15 1.02
CA SER A 43 -1.76 5.77 -0.03
C SER A 43 -1.23 7.13 0.46
N TYR A 44 -0.73 7.97 -0.44
CA TYR A 44 -0.09 9.25 -0.11
C TYR A 44 -0.92 10.19 0.77
N LEU A 45 -2.26 10.10 0.70
CA LEU A 45 -3.14 10.91 1.54
C LEU A 45 -3.00 10.62 3.04
N ALA A 46 -2.75 9.36 3.43
CA ALA A 46 -2.52 8.99 4.82
C ALA A 46 -1.20 9.58 5.35
N ILE A 47 -0.18 9.67 4.50
CA ILE A 47 1.09 10.32 4.84
C ILE A 47 0.88 11.83 5.02
N SER A 48 0.16 12.47 4.10
CA SER A 48 -0.15 13.91 4.20
C SER A 48 -0.92 14.22 5.48
N GLU A 49 -1.90 13.39 5.84
CA GLU A 49 -2.67 13.53 7.08
C GLU A 49 -1.77 13.37 8.32
N LEU A 50 -0.87 12.37 8.33
CA LEU A 50 0.08 12.20 9.43
C LEU A 50 0.99 13.41 9.58
N ILE A 51 1.53 13.95 8.48
CA ILE A 51 2.33 15.18 8.50
C ILE A 51 1.50 16.34 9.08
N ALA A 52 0.26 16.51 8.62
CA ALA A 52 -0.64 17.57 9.10
C ALA A 52 -0.88 17.48 10.61
N ARG A 53 -1.14 16.28 11.15
CA ARG A 53 -1.30 16.04 12.60
C ARG A 53 -0.05 16.34 13.41
N LEU A 54 1.14 16.25 12.80
CA LEU A 54 2.42 16.48 13.45
C LEU A 54 2.86 17.95 13.43
N LEU A 55 2.19 18.82 12.67
CA LEU A 55 2.62 20.21 12.47
C LEU A 55 2.67 21.05 13.74
N ASP A 56 1.82 20.76 14.73
CA ASP A 56 1.81 21.51 16.00
C ASP A 56 2.96 21.12 16.95
N GLY A 57 3.69 20.05 16.63
CA GLY A 57 4.85 19.58 17.38
C GLY A 57 4.56 19.09 18.81
N LYS A 58 3.29 18.98 19.23
CA LYS A 58 2.94 18.61 20.62
C LYS A 58 3.45 17.21 20.98
N ILE A 59 3.45 16.30 20.01
CA ILE A 59 3.87 14.91 20.21
C ILE A 59 5.31 14.79 20.71
N PHE A 60 6.21 15.71 20.34
CA PHE A 60 7.62 15.68 20.76
C PHE A 60 7.78 15.95 22.25
N ASN A 61 6.82 16.64 22.86
CA ASN A 61 6.79 16.96 24.27
C ASN A 61 5.85 16.06 25.09
N GLN A 62 5.14 15.14 24.43
CA GLN A 62 4.09 14.33 25.05
C GLN A 62 4.68 13.21 25.92
N SER A 63 4.13 13.05 27.12
CA SER A 63 4.43 11.96 28.05
C SER A 63 3.17 11.61 28.86
N PRO A 64 2.57 10.41 28.69
CA PRO A 64 3.02 9.31 27.84
C PRO A 64 2.76 9.56 26.34
N LEU A 65 3.63 9.03 25.47
CA LEU A 65 3.44 9.03 24.02
C LEU A 65 2.18 8.24 23.63
N ASN A 66 1.30 8.85 22.82
CA ASN A 66 0.08 8.20 22.31
C ASN A 66 0.11 8.06 20.78
N LEU A 67 0.74 7.00 20.27
CA LEU A 67 0.79 6.74 18.81
C LEU A 67 -0.55 6.22 18.26
N GLN A 68 -1.36 5.57 19.10
CA GLN A 68 -2.70 5.12 18.71
C GLN A 68 -3.58 6.30 18.32
N GLU A 69 -3.57 7.39 19.10
CA GLU A 69 -4.33 8.60 18.77
C GLU A 69 -3.83 9.25 17.47
N LEU A 70 -2.50 9.37 17.29
CA LEU A 70 -1.91 9.91 16.07
C LEU A 70 -2.37 9.14 14.82
N THR A 71 -2.46 7.81 14.91
CA THR A 71 -2.72 6.90 13.78
C THR A 71 -4.18 6.47 13.66
N ASN A 72 -5.04 6.92 14.57
CA ASN A 72 -6.46 6.57 14.55
C ASN A 72 -7.17 7.20 13.34
N LYS A 73 -8.03 6.43 12.67
CA LYS A 73 -8.87 6.91 11.56
C LYS A 73 -8.08 7.68 10.48
N LEU A 74 -6.92 7.18 10.09
CA LEU A 74 -6.23 7.71 8.91
C LEU A 74 -7.09 7.49 7.66
N PRO A 75 -7.03 8.41 6.68
CA PRO A 75 -7.78 8.28 5.44
C PRO A 75 -7.34 7.02 4.70
N GLN A 76 -8.32 6.18 4.37
CA GLN A 76 -8.08 4.98 3.58
C GLN A 76 -8.18 5.31 2.08
N THR A 77 -7.45 4.58 1.26
CA THR A 77 -7.50 4.74 -0.20
C THR A 77 -7.71 3.37 -0.83
N ALA A 78 -8.67 3.27 -1.75
CA ALA A 78 -8.91 2.04 -2.48
C ALA A 78 -7.65 1.61 -3.26
N VAL A 79 -7.49 0.30 -3.47
CA VAL A 79 -6.37 -0.25 -4.22
C VAL A 79 -6.61 0.02 -5.71
N VAL A 80 -6.00 1.09 -6.20
CA VAL A 80 -6.05 1.52 -7.60
C VAL A 80 -4.63 1.85 -8.04
N SER A 81 -4.22 1.29 -9.17
CA SER A 81 -2.89 1.52 -9.73
C SER A 81 -3.00 1.73 -11.23
N GLU A 82 -2.41 2.80 -11.74
CA GLU A 82 -2.51 3.18 -13.14
C GLU A 82 -1.14 3.53 -13.71
N ASN A 83 -0.90 3.13 -14.96
CA ASN A 83 0.21 3.64 -15.75
C ASN A 83 -0.28 4.06 -17.14
N GLU A 84 0.65 4.29 -18.08
CA GLU A 84 0.30 4.80 -19.41
C GLU A 84 -0.62 3.85 -20.22
N GLY A 85 -0.61 2.54 -19.93
CA GLY A 85 -1.38 1.54 -20.70
C GLY A 85 -2.46 0.80 -19.92
N ILE A 86 -2.41 0.78 -18.58
CA ILE A 86 -3.25 -0.11 -17.77
C ILE A 86 -3.77 0.61 -16.54
N ILE A 87 -5.04 0.38 -16.22
CA ILE A 87 -5.65 0.65 -14.91
C ILE A 87 -5.89 -0.69 -14.23
N LEU A 88 -5.44 -0.83 -12.98
CA LEU A 88 -5.72 -1.97 -12.12
C LEU A 88 -6.54 -1.49 -10.93
N ILE A 89 -7.60 -2.22 -10.60
CA ILE A 89 -8.42 -2.00 -9.40
C ILE A 89 -8.58 -3.31 -8.63
N ASP A 90 -8.72 -3.23 -7.32
CA ASP A 90 -9.34 -4.29 -6.54
C ASP A 90 -10.85 -4.06 -6.45
N TYR A 91 -11.64 -5.06 -6.85
CA TYR A 91 -13.09 -5.05 -6.71
C TYR A 91 -13.54 -6.28 -5.92
N LEU A 92 -13.99 -6.05 -4.69
CA LEU A 92 -14.42 -7.09 -3.75
C LEU A 92 -13.34 -8.17 -3.49
N GLY A 93 -12.07 -7.76 -3.39
CA GLY A 93 -10.93 -8.66 -3.16
C GLY A 93 -10.45 -9.39 -4.42
N MET A 94 -11.01 -9.05 -5.58
CA MET A 94 -10.63 -9.63 -6.87
C MET A 94 -10.01 -8.52 -7.74
N PRO A 95 -8.75 -8.66 -8.18
CA PRO A 95 -8.12 -7.65 -9.00
C PRO A 95 -8.60 -7.73 -10.46
N TYR A 96 -8.89 -6.58 -11.04
CA TYR A 96 -9.25 -6.42 -12.44
C TYR A 96 -8.33 -5.41 -13.10
N ILE A 97 -8.07 -5.62 -14.40
CA ILE A 97 -7.37 -4.68 -15.25
C ILE A 97 -8.28 -4.15 -16.36
N LEU A 98 -8.05 -2.91 -16.74
CA LEU A 98 -8.56 -2.28 -17.95
C LEU A 98 -7.36 -1.80 -18.76
N LEU A 99 -7.24 -2.30 -19.99
CA LEU A 99 -6.28 -1.74 -20.94
C LEU A 99 -6.83 -0.39 -21.42
N LYS A 100 -6.02 0.66 -21.38
CA LYS A 100 -6.45 1.98 -21.83
C LYS A 100 -6.75 1.93 -23.32
N GLY A 101 -7.95 2.37 -23.69
CA GLY A 101 -8.50 2.24 -25.04
C GLY A 101 -9.51 1.09 -25.19
N ASP A 102 -9.54 0.15 -24.24
CA ASP A 102 -10.59 -0.85 -24.15
C ASP A 102 -11.73 -0.37 -23.25
N SER A 103 -12.88 -1.05 -23.34
CA SER A 103 -14.07 -0.82 -22.50
C SER A 103 -14.37 -1.98 -21.54
N LYS A 104 -13.60 -3.07 -21.63
CA LYS A 104 -13.87 -4.31 -20.90
C LYS A 104 -12.84 -4.53 -19.79
N TRP A 105 -13.33 -4.69 -18.57
CA TRP A 105 -12.54 -5.15 -17.44
C TRP A 105 -12.23 -6.64 -17.56
N ILE A 106 -10.98 -7.02 -17.30
CA ILE A 106 -10.49 -8.39 -17.39
C ILE A 106 -9.95 -8.79 -16.00
N PRO A 107 -10.36 -9.95 -15.44
CA PRO A 107 -9.77 -10.45 -14.20
C PRO A 107 -8.24 -10.60 -14.32
N TYR A 108 -7.50 -10.07 -13.35
CA TYR A 108 -6.06 -10.22 -13.31
C TYR A 108 -5.69 -11.57 -12.69
N PRO A 109 -4.95 -12.46 -13.40
CA PRO A 109 -4.63 -13.78 -12.89
C PRO A 109 -3.78 -13.67 -11.63
N GLN A 110 -4.28 -14.21 -10.53
CA GLN A 110 -3.50 -14.45 -9.33
C GLN A 110 -2.79 -15.79 -9.50
N SER A 111 -1.46 -15.80 -9.59
CA SER A 111 -0.74 -17.05 -9.38
C SER A 111 -0.94 -17.43 -7.92
N SER A 112 -1.60 -18.56 -7.65
CA SER A 112 -1.55 -19.20 -6.35
C SER A 112 -0.07 -19.40 -5.97
N PRO A 113 0.33 -19.21 -4.70
CA PRO A 113 1.70 -19.52 -4.30
C PRO A 113 1.96 -20.98 -4.64
N THR A 114 2.90 -21.24 -5.55
CA THR A 114 3.34 -22.59 -5.86
C THR A 114 3.77 -23.24 -4.54
N PRO A 115 3.20 -24.38 -4.13
CA PRO A 115 3.72 -25.10 -2.97
C PRO A 115 5.21 -25.32 -3.18
N ALA A 116 6.03 -24.98 -2.18
CA ALA A 116 7.47 -25.19 -2.23
C ALA A 116 7.73 -26.63 -2.69
N LYS A 117 8.40 -26.80 -3.83
CA LYS A 117 8.78 -28.11 -4.36
C LYS A 117 9.73 -28.71 -3.32
N ASN A 118 9.28 -29.71 -2.57
CA ASN A 118 10.15 -30.47 -1.67
C ASN A 118 11.23 -31.12 -2.54
N ILE A 119 12.41 -30.49 -2.60
CA ILE A 119 13.60 -31.07 -3.22
C ILE A 119 14.07 -32.15 -2.24
N PRO A 120 14.04 -33.45 -2.61
CA PRO A 120 14.63 -34.47 -1.75
C PRO A 120 16.13 -34.19 -1.64
N VAL A 121 16.59 -34.01 -0.41
CA VAL A 121 18.02 -33.96 -0.10
C VAL A 121 18.58 -35.34 -0.48
N LYS A 122 19.53 -35.35 -1.41
CA LYS A 122 20.27 -36.54 -1.81
C LYS A 122 21.55 -36.65 -0.98
#